data_AF-A0A969PRH4-F1
#
_entry.id   AF-A0A969PRH4-F1
#
_cell.length_a   1.000
_cell.length_b   1.000
_cell.length_c   1.000
_cell.angle_alpha   90.00
_cell.angle_beta   90.00
_cell.angle_gamma   90.00
#
_symmetry.space_group_name_H-M   'P 1'
#
loop_
_entity.id
_entity.type
_entity.pdbx_description
1 polymer ?
#
loop_
_entity_poly.entity_id
_entity_poly.type
_entity_poly.pdbx_seq_one_letter_code
_entity_poly.pdbx_strand_id
1 'polypeptide(L)'
;MSVQAERKVTREEFMDLAQSGMVELFDLEQYKVVDGYKGETRSHFVYDTSTHDCFLVDLATAYDLVTGFYAKGDKQAVSASLKEIAASV
;
A
#
# COMPACT_ATOMS: atom_id res chain seq x y z
N MET A 1 -14.29 -9.22 -1.81
CA MET A 1 -13.36 -8.62 -2.79
C MET A 1 -11.98 -9.13 -2.45
N SER A 2 -11.18 -9.49 -3.45
CA SER A 2 -9.83 -10.02 -3.25
C SER A 2 -8.89 -8.86 -2.91
N VAL A 3 -8.06 -8.97 -1.88
CA VAL A 3 -7.11 -7.92 -1.47
C VAL A 3 -5.72 -8.39 -1.88
N GLN A 4 -5.32 -8.07 -3.10
CA GLN A 4 -4.10 -8.60 -3.71
C GLN A 4 -3.24 -7.46 -4.26
N ALA A 5 -1.92 -7.68 -4.24
CA ALA A 5 -1.00 -6.82 -4.97
C ALA A 5 -1.19 -7.04 -6.48
N GLU A 6 -1.11 -5.96 -7.26
CA GLU A 6 -0.94 -6.08 -8.72
C GLU A 6 0.41 -6.72 -9.03
N ARG A 7 1.45 -6.30 -8.28
CA ARG A 7 2.82 -6.84 -8.30
C ARG A 7 3.67 -6.25 -7.19
N LYS A 8 4.76 -6.95 -6.86
CA LYS A 8 5.90 -6.38 -6.13
C LYS A 8 6.71 -5.48 -7.06
N VAL A 9 7.12 -4.31 -6.57
CA VAL A 9 7.93 -3.34 -7.34
C VAL A 9 9.33 -3.24 -6.77
N THR A 10 10.32 -2.98 -7.63
CA THR A 10 11.68 -2.69 -7.14
C THR A 10 11.74 -1.31 -6.49
N ARG A 11 12.83 -1.03 -5.77
CA ARG A 11 13.08 0.30 -5.21
C ARG A 11 13.18 1.36 -6.31
N GLU A 12 13.85 1.06 -7.42
CA GLU A 12 13.98 1.98 -8.54
C GLU A 12 12.62 2.30 -9.17
N GLU A 13 11.78 1.28 -9.36
CA GLU A 13 10.42 1.46 -9.87
C GLU A 13 9.55 2.29 -8.91
N PHE A 14 9.61 1.99 -7.61
CA PHE A 14 8.90 2.78 -6.60
C PHE A 14 9.31 4.26 -6.63
N MET A 15 10.61 4.53 -6.68
CA MET A 15 11.14 5.90 -6.73
C MET A 15 10.75 6.64 -8.02
N ASP A 16 10.67 5.92 -9.15
CA ASP A 16 10.19 6.49 -10.43
C ASP A 16 8.68 6.81 -10.39
N LEU A 17 7.88 5.92 -9.83
CA LEU A 17 6.42 6.10 -9.70
C LEU A 17 6.04 7.15 -8.64
N ALA A 18 6.92 7.41 -7.69
CA ALA A 18 6.73 8.41 -6.63
C ALA A 18 7.64 9.64 -6.82
N GLN A 19 8.16 9.86 -8.02
CA GLN A 19 9.17 10.88 -8.34
C GLN A 19 8.77 12.31 -7.92
N SER A 20 7.48 12.65 -8.03
CA SER A 20 6.94 13.97 -7.66
C SER A 20 6.61 14.09 -6.17
N GLY A 21 6.74 13.01 -5.40
CA GLY A 21 6.50 12.99 -3.96
C GLY A 21 5.67 11.80 -3.51
N MET A 22 5.56 11.67 -2.19
CA MET A 22 4.82 10.59 -1.54
C MET A 22 3.96 11.15 -0.41
N VAL A 23 2.82 10.53 -0.16
CA VAL A 23 1.96 10.81 0.99
C VAL A 23 1.71 9.51 1.73
N GLU A 24 2.09 9.47 3.01
CA GLU A 24 1.70 8.38 3.89
C GLU A 24 0.23 8.53 4.26
N LEU A 25 -0.56 7.48 3.98
CA LEU A 25 -1.98 7.45 4.30
C LEU A 25 -2.21 6.97 5.72
N PHE A 26 -1.55 5.89 6.11
CA PHE A 26 -1.47 5.40 7.50
C PHE A 26 -0.36 4.37 7.67
N ASP A 27 0.01 4.11 8.91
CA ASP A 27 0.86 3.00 9.32
C ASP A 27 0.10 2.02 10.23
N LEU A 28 0.42 0.73 10.09
CA LEU A 28 -0.08 -0.32 10.97
C LEU A 28 0.97 -1.45 11.08
N GLU A 29 1.51 -1.61 12.29
CA GLU A 29 2.61 -2.56 12.56
C GLU A 29 3.82 -2.27 11.64
N GLN A 30 4.33 -3.27 10.91
CA GLN A 30 5.43 -3.11 9.96
C GLN A 30 4.99 -2.52 8.61
N TYR A 31 3.70 -2.31 8.37
CA TYR A 31 3.19 -1.88 7.07
C TYR A 31 2.88 -0.40 7.04
N LYS A 32 3.18 0.23 5.91
CA LYS A 32 2.76 1.58 5.56
C LYS A 32 1.94 1.53 4.29
N VAL A 33 0.81 2.23 4.28
CA VAL A 33 0.05 2.47 3.05
C VAL A 33 0.38 3.87 2.57
N VAL A 34 0.88 3.99 1.35
CA VAL A 34 1.39 5.25 0.81
C VAL A 34 0.88 5.47 -0.61
N ASP A 35 0.69 6.74 -0.95
CA ASP A 35 0.56 7.17 -2.34
C ASP A 35 1.89 7.71 -2.85
N GLY A 36 2.23 7.35 -4.08
CA GLY A 36 3.28 7.99 -4.87
C GLY A 36 2.67 8.82 -5.99
N TYR A 37 3.32 9.93 -6.32
CA TYR A 37 2.93 10.81 -7.42
C TYR A 37 4.03 10.88 -8.48
N LYS A 38 3.62 10.83 -9.75
CA LYS A 38 4.47 11.12 -10.92
C LYS A 38 3.72 12.05 -11.86
N GLY A 39 4.01 13.34 -11.79
CA GLY A 39 3.19 14.37 -12.43
C GLY A 39 1.77 14.34 -11.86
N GLU A 40 0.77 14.12 -12.71
CA GLU A 40 -0.64 14.00 -12.32
C GLU A 40 -1.07 12.55 -12.00
N THR A 41 -0.21 11.57 -12.28
CA THR A 41 -0.48 10.16 -12.00
C THR A 41 -0.24 9.86 -10.53
N ARG A 42 -1.22 9.20 -9.90
CA ARG A 42 -1.12 8.67 -8.53
C ARG A 42 -1.04 7.14 -8.58
N SER A 43 -0.11 6.57 -7.83
CA SER A 43 0.03 5.13 -7.62
C SER A 43 -0.08 4.81 -6.14
N HIS A 44 -0.60 3.63 -5.82
CA HIS A 44 -0.89 3.22 -4.44
C HIS A 44 -0.02 2.05 -4.04
N PHE A 45 0.56 2.12 -2.85
CA PHE A 45 1.51 1.12 -2.40
C PHE A 45 1.24 0.65 -0.98
N VAL A 46 1.52 -0.63 -0.75
CA VAL A 46 1.78 -1.18 0.58
C VAL A 46 3.28 -1.39 0.70
N TYR A 47 3.89 -0.79 1.72
CA TYR A 47 5.31 -0.90 2.01
C TYR A 47 5.52 -1.68 3.30
N ASP A 48 6.21 -2.82 3.21
CA ASP A 48 6.64 -3.62 4.36
C ASP A 48 8.01 -3.12 4.84
N THR A 49 8.01 -2.43 5.98
CA THR A 49 9.23 -1.86 6.57
C THR A 49 10.19 -2.92 7.13
N SER A 50 9.72 -4.16 7.34
CA SER A 50 10.55 -5.24 7.88
C SER A 50 11.44 -5.88 6.81
N THR A 51 10.94 -5.99 5.57
CA THR A 51 11.67 -6.55 4.42
C THR A 51 12.14 -5.49 3.44
N HIS A 52 11.67 -4.25 3.58
CA HIS A 52 11.80 -3.16 2.60
C HIS A 52 11.12 -3.45 1.26
N ASP A 53 10.14 -4.35 1.25
CA ASP A 53 9.37 -4.69 0.04
C ASP A 53 8.24 -3.70 -0.19
N CYS A 54 8.00 -3.37 -1.45
CA CYS A 54 6.96 -2.45 -1.86
C CYS A 54 6.03 -3.14 -2.87
N PHE A 55 4.73 -3.05 -2.63
CA PHE A 55 3.69 -3.74 -3.39
C PHE A 55 2.77 -2.70 -4.01
N LEU A 56 2.64 -2.72 -5.34
CA LEU A 56 1.69 -1.88 -6.06
C LEU A 56 0.29 -2.50 -5.90
N VAL A 57 -0.68 -1.68 -5.51
CA VAL A 57 -2.09 -2.08 -5.34
C VAL A 57 -3.00 -1.15 -6.13
N ASP A 58 -4.19 -1.64 -6.49
CA ASP A 58 -5.18 -0.81 -7.15
C ASP A 58 -5.83 0.21 -6.18
N LEU A 59 -6.52 1.19 -6.76
CA LEU A 59 -7.20 2.26 -6.01
C LEU A 59 -8.25 1.70 -5.03
N ALA A 60 -8.99 0.66 -5.44
CA ALA A 60 -10.05 0.08 -4.63
C ALA A 60 -9.48 -0.55 -3.35
N THR A 61 -8.41 -1.33 -3.50
CA THR A 61 -7.66 -1.94 -2.39
C THR A 61 -7.12 -0.89 -1.45
N ALA A 62 -6.47 0.16 -1.97
CA ALA A 62 -5.94 1.23 -1.14
C ALA A 62 -7.05 1.94 -0.33
N TYR A 63 -8.19 2.23 -0.95
CA TYR A 63 -9.32 2.90 -0.28
C TYR A 63 -10.02 1.99 0.73
N ASP A 64 -10.14 0.70 0.46
CA ASP A 64 -10.69 -0.26 1.41
C ASP A 64 -9.82 -0.36 2.66
N LEU A 65 -8.49 -0.38 2.51
CA LEU A 65 -7.55 -0.35 3.63
C LEU A 65 -7.69 0.92 4.47
N VAL A 66 -7.71 2.09 3.83
CA VAL A 66 -7.87 3.39 4.50
C VAL A 66 -9.22 3.47 5.23
N THR A 67 -10.29 3.04 4.58
CA THR A 67 -11.65 3.03 5.16
C THR A 67 -11.74 2.05 6.33
N GLY A 68 -11.16 0.86 6.18
CA GLY A 68 -11.05 -0.13 7.25
C GLY A 68 -10.33 0.43 8.48
N PHE A 69 -9.22 1.14 8.25
CA PHE A 69 -8.39 1.71 9.30
C PHE A 69 -9.08 2.85 10.05
N TYR A 70 -9.63 3.84 9.33
CA TYR A 70 -10.17 5.06 9.94
C TYR A 70 -11.65 4.99 10.30
N ALA A 71 -12.49 4.38 9.45
CA ALA A 71 -13.94 4.45 9.61
C ALA A 71 -14.53 3.25 10.34
N LYS A 72 -14.05 2.03 10.04
CA LYS A 72 -14.56 0.80 10.67
C LYS A 72 -13.84 0.46 11.97
N GLY A 73 -12.61 0.95 12.15
CA GLY A 73 -11.81 0.72 13.35
C GLY A 73 -11.32 -0.72 13.53
N ASP A 74 -11.49 -1.58 12.52
CA ASP A 74 -11.11 -2.99 12.56
C ASP A 74 -9.64 -3.17 12.11
N LYS A 75 -8.72 -2.79 13.00
CA LYS A 75 -7.27 -2.92 12.75
C LYS A 75 -6.83 -4.37 12.55
N GLN A 76 -7.56 -5.34 13.09
CA GLN A 76 -7.23 -6.76 12.92
C GLN A 76 -7.53 -7.21 11.48
N ALA A 77 -8.69 -6.84 10.94
CA ALA A 77 -9.02 -7.09 9.54
C ALA A 77 -8.04 -6.39 8.59
N VAL A 78 -7.69 -5.12 8.87
CA VAL A 78 -6.71 -4.38 8.06
C VAL A 78 -5.33 -5.05 8.10
N SER A 79 -4.85 -5.46 9.29
CA SER A 79 -3.58 -6.20 9.43
C SER A 79 -3.60 -7.52 8.65
N ALA A 80 -4.72 -8.24 8.65
CA ALA A 80 -4.86 -9.47 7.86
C ALA A 80 -4.78 -9.19 6.35
N SER A 81 -5.47 -8.15 5.87
CA SER A 81 -5.40 -7.75 4.45
C SER A 81 -4.00 -7.31 4.03
N LEU A 82 -3.27 -6.58 4.87
CA LEU A 82 -1.89 -6.18 4.58
C LEU A 82 -0.94 -7.38 4.44
N LYS A 83 -1.12 -8.40 5.31
CA LYS A 83 -0.37 -9.67 5.22
C LYS A 83 -0.73 -10.47 3.97
N GLU A 84 -2.01 -10.48 3.58
CA GLU A 84 -2.47 -11.13 2.35
C GLU A 84 -1.85 -10.49 1.11
N ILE A 85 -1.83 -9.15 1.04
CA ILE A 85 -1.18 -8.40 -0.05
C ILE A 85 0.31 -8.77 -0.14
N ALA A 86 1.03 -8.74 0.99
CA ALA A 86 2.46 -9.04 1.02
C ALA A 86 2.78 -10.50 0.63
N ALA A 87 1.84 -11.43 0.85
CA ALA A 87 1.98 -12.84 0.49
C ALA A 87 1.46 -13.20 -0.91
N SER A 88 0.82 -12.26 -1.62
CA SER A 88 0.16 -12.51 -2.91
C SER A 88 1.09 -12.56 -4.12
N VAL A 89 2.40 -12.34 -3.93
CA VAL A 89 3.41 -12.23 -5.00
C VAL A 89 4.58 -13.18 -4.77
#